data_AF-B1G401-F1
#
_entry.id   AF-B1G401-F1
#
_cell.length_a   1.000
_cell.length_b   1.000
_cell.length_c   1.000
_cell.angle_alpha   90.00
_cell.angle_beta   90.00
_cell.angle_gamma   90.00
#
_symmetry.space_group_name_H-M   'P 1'
#
loop_
_entity.id
_entity.type
_entity.pdbx_description
1 polymer ?
#
loop_
_entity_poly.entity_id
_entity_poly.type
_entity_poly.pdbx_seq_one_letter_code
_entity_poly.pdbx_strand_id
1 'polypeptide(L)'
;MRVQPQLADVAGREVVLADFVPFSSHVTDHVIRTREGDYLRVWKIAGIAFEAADPGDILVRHEGFNQLVRSLPGGHTGLWSHRIRRRVTDHFATPYGNRFCEELATRYYASFAGYRMMANELYLTLVYRPHRTRLGRFFSQAARRTPADIRRDQHEALKVMAELAAQLESV
;
A
#
# COMPACT_ATOMS: atom_id res chain seq x y z
N MET A 1 7.09 21.30 23.39
CA MET A 1 8.02 20.17 23.57
C MET A 1 9.44 20.75 23.59
N ARG A 2 10.13 20.78 24.74
CA ARG A 2 11.50 21.33 24.82
C ARG A 2 12.48 20.25 24.38
N VAL A 3 13.08 20.42 23.22
CA VAL A 3 14.11 19.51 22.68
C VAL A 3 15.40 19.72 23.49
N GLN A 4 16.02 18.63 23.95
CA GLN A 4 17.30 18.71 24.65
C GLN A 4 18.38 19.24 23.69
N PRO A 5 19.25 20.16 24.11
CA PRO A 5 20.18 20.87 23.22
C PRO A 5 21.15 19.94 22.47
N GLN A 6 21.51 18.79 23.07
CA GLN A 6 22.35 17.77 22.44
C GLN A 6 21.65 17.08 21.26
N LEU A 7 20.34 16.82 21.36
CA LEU A 7 19.56 16.25 20.27
C LEU A 7 19.34 17.26 19.14
N ALA A 8 19.35 18.57 19.45
CA ALA A 8 19.20 19.62 18.44
C ALA A 8 20.45 19.79 17.57
N ASP A 9 21.66 19.70 18.14
CA ASP A 9 22.92 19.73 17.37
C ASP A 9 23.08 18.48 16.49
N VAL A 10 22.66 17.31 16.97
CA VAL A 10 22.61 16.08 16.16
C VAL A 10 21.60 16.20 15.02
N ALA A 11 20.36 16.64 15.32
CA ALA A 11 19.32 16.82 14.30
C ALA A 11 19.70 17.84 13.22
N GLY A 12 20.46 18.89 13.57
CA GLY A 12 20.95 19.87 12.61
C GLY A 12 22.01 19.33 11.63
N ARG A 13 22.62 18.19 11.94
CA ARG A 13 23.61 17.50 11.08
C ARG A 13 23.01 16.34 10.29
N GLU A 14 21.79 15.92 10.62
CA GLU A 14 21.10 14.84 9.93
C GLU A 14 20.37 15.35 8.68
N VAL A 15 20.26 14.49 7.66
CA VAL A 15 19.43 14.79 6.49
C VAL A 15 17.98 14.72 6.90
N VAL A 16 17.19 15.73 6.51
CA VAL A 16 15.78 15.79 6.88
C VAL A 16 15.05 14.60 6.26
N LEU A 17 14.41 13.78 7.10
CA LEU A 17 13.65 12.60 6.64
C LEU A 17 12.59 12.96 5.58
N ALA A 18 12.04 14.17 5.67
CA ALA A 18 11.07 14.70 4.71
C ALA A 18 11.60 14.75 3.27
N ASP A 19 12.92 14.79 3.05
CA ASP A 19 13.51 14.76 1.70
C ASP A 19 13.40 13.38 1.06
N PHE A 20 13.28 12.32 1.87
CA PHE A 20 13.11 10.95 1.42
C PHE A 20 11.64 10.52 1.29
N VAL A 21 10.68 11.37 1.68
CA VAL A 21 9.25 11.07 1.53
C VAL A 21 8.81 11.51 0.13
N PRO A 22 8.52 10.57 -0.80
CA PRO A 22 8.17 10.90 -2.18
C PRO A 22 6.74 11.41 -2.33
N PHE A 23 5.95 11.38 -1.26
CA PHE A 23 4.53 11.73 -1.25
C PHE A 23 4.35 13.23 -0.98
N SER A 24 3.35 13.81 -1.66
CA SER A 24 2.98 15.22 -1.52
C SER A 24 1.72 15.36 -0.66
N SER A 25 0.61 14.78 -1.11
CA SER A 25 -0.69 14.96 -0.45
C SER A 25 -1.66 13.85 -0.79
N HIS A 26 -2.63 13.60 0.08
CA HIS A 26 -3.84 12.88 -0.27
C HIS A 26 -4.73 13.79 -1.13
N VAL A 27 -5.11 13.32 -2.31
CA VAL A 27 -6.01 14.04 -3.22
C VAL A 27 -7.45 13.56 -3.02
N THR A 28 -7.59 12.29 -2.62
CA THR A 28 -8.83 11.68 -2.13
C THR A 28 -8.49 10.76 -0.95
N ASP A 29 -9.49 10.14 -0.33
CA ASP A 29 -9.31 9.18 0.76
C ASP A 29 -8.47 7.95 0.36
N HIS A 30 -8.39 7.65 -0.94
CA HIS A 30 -7.71 6.46 -1.46
C HIS A 30 -6.58 6.76 -2.45
N VAL A 31 -6.41 8.02 -2.89
CA VAL A 31 -5.40 8.39 -3.89
C VAL A 31 -4.41 9.39 -3.31
N ILE A 32 -3.14 9.03 -3.38
CA ILE A 32 -2.01 9.86 -2.96
C ILE A 32 -1.30 10.40 -4.19
N ARG A 33 -0.94 11.68 -4.16
CA ARG A 33 -0.09 12.31 -5.18
C ARG A 33 1.36 12.35 -4.72
N THR A 34 2.28 12.01 -5.60
CA THR A 34 3.72 12.11 -5.36
C THR A 34 4.22 13.53 -5.64
N ARG A 35 5.39 13.89 -5.10
CA ARG A 35 6.07 15.15 -5.41
C ARG A 35 6.44 15.26 -6.89
N GLU A 36 6.56 14.13 -7.58
CA GLU A 36 6.83 14.09 -9.02
C GLU A 36 5.58 14.31 -9.89
N GLY A 37 4.39 14.38 -9.29
CA GLY A 37 3.12 14.57 -10.00
C GLY A 37 2.43 13.28 -10.43
N ASP A 38 2.90 12.13 -9.95
CA ASP A 38 2.26 10.83 -10.16
C ASP A 38 1.15 10.60 -9.12
N TYR A 39 0.24 9.69 -9.42
CA TYR A 39 -0.86 9.30 -8.55
C TYR A 39 -0.71 7.84 -8.19
N LEU A 40 -1.00 7.48 -6.94
CA LEU A 40 -0.96 6.10 -6.50
C LEU A 40 -2.15 5.74 -5.63
N ARG A 41 -2.52 4.47 -5.69
CA ARG A 41 -3.50 3.83 -4.81
C ARG A 41 -2.94 2.48 -4.35
N VAL A 42 -3.23 2.13 -3.11
CA VAL A 42 -2.70 0.93 -2.45
C VAL A 42 -3.86 0.08 -1.96
N TRP A 43 -3.81 -1.22 -2.25
CA TRP A 43 -4.76 -2.20 -1.74
C TRP A 43 -4.04 -3.19 -0.85
N LYS A 44 -4.68 -3.56 0.27
CA LYS A 44 -4.31 -4.74 1.04
C LYS A 44 -5.01 -5.94 0.42
N ILE A 45 -4.23 -6.95 0.03
CA ILE A 45 -4.75 -8.14 -0.64
C ILE A 45 -4.68 -9.33 0.33
N ALA A 46 -5.70 -10.18 0.29
CA ALA A 46 -5.69 -11.44 1.01
C ALA A 46 -4.67 -12.41 0.40
N GLY A 47 -3.86 -13.04 1.25
CA GLY A 47 -2.98 -14.12 0.81
C GLY A 47 -3.73 -15.43 0.62
N ILE A 48 -3.05 -16.40 -0.01
CA ILE A 48 -3.53 -17.78 -0.12
C ILE A 48 -2.69 -18.68 0.79
N ALA A 49 -3.34 -19.66 1.41
CA ALA A 49 -2.64 -20.64 2.24
C ALA A 49 -1.82 -21.56 1.33
N PHE A 50 -0.52 -21.30 1.20
CA PHE A 50 0.34 -21.98 0.23
C PHE A 50 0.33 -23.51 0.36
N GLU A 51 0.34 -24.05 1.59
CA GLU A 51 0.43 -25.49 1.83
C GLU A 51 -0.92 -26.22 1.83
N ALA A 52 -2.03 -25.48 2.05
CA ALA A 52 -3.36 -26.06 2.22
C ALA A 52 -4.31 -25.74 1.06
N ALA A 53 -3.92 -24.83 0.16
CA ALA A 53 -4.72 -24.50 -1.02
C ALA A 53 -4.56 -25.58 -2.09
N ASP A 54 -5.66 -25.87 -2.79
CA ASP A 54 -5.63 -26.73 -3.96
C ASP A 54 -4.73 -26.12 -5.06
N PRO A 55 -3.89 -26.91 -5.74
CA PRO A 55 -3.05 -26.41 -6.82
C PRO A 55 -3.84 -25.73 -7.95
N GLY A 56 -5.07 -26.18 -8.24
CA GLY A 56 -5.97 -25.55 -9.20
C GLY A 56 -6.38 -24.15 -8.78
N ASP A 57 -6.70 -23.94 -7.50
CA ASP A 57 -7.02 -22.62 -6.95
C ASP A 57 -5.83 -21.65 -7.04
N ILE A 58 -4.62 -22.15 -6.81
CA ILE A 58 -3.38 -21.36 -6.96
C ILE A 58 -3.22 -20.93 -8.43
N LEU A 59 -3.43 -21.86 -9.36
CA LEU A 59 -3.31 -21.60 -10.80
C LEU A 59 -4.34 -20.59 -11.30
N VAL A 60 -5.61 -20.71 -10.88
CA VAL A 60 -6.67 -19.76 -11.25
C VAL A 60 -6.32 -18.34 -10.82
N ARG A 61 -5.83 -18.17 -9.58
CA ARG A 61 -5.39 -16.85 -9.08
C ARG A 61 -4.16 -16.33 -9.79
N HIS A 62 -3.20 -17.20 -10.11
CA HIS A 62 -2.02 -16.84 -10.88
C HIS A 62 -2.39 -16.31 -12.27
N GLU A 63 -3.28 -17.02 -12.98
CA GLU A 63 -3.74 -16.56 -14.29
C GLU A 63 -4.59 -15.30 -14.22
N GLY A 64 -5.47 -15.17 -13.21
CA GLY A 64 -6.23 -13.94 -12.97
C GLY A 64 -5.31 -12.72 -12.76
N PHE A 65 -4.25 -12.87 -11.95
CA PHE A 65 -3.26 -11.81 -11.77
C PHE A 65 -2.51 -11.48 -13.07
N ASN A 66 -2.12 -12.49 -13.86
CA ASN A 66 -1.47 -12.26 -15.15
C ASN A 66 -2.38 -11.54 -16.14
N GLN A 67 -3.67 -11.89 -16.18
CA GLN A 67 -4.67 -11.22 -17.00
C GLN A 67 -4.84 -9.75 -16.57
N LEU A 68 -4.94 -9.50 -15.25
CA LEU A 68 -4.95 -8.15 -14.71
C LEU A 68 -3.74 -7.35 -15.19
N VAL A 69 -2.53 -7.87 -15.02
CA VAL A 69 -1.29 -7.18 -15.45
C VAL A 69 -1.29 -6.89 -16.95
N ARG A 70 -1.73 -7.85 -17.79
CA ARG A 70 -1.82 -7.66 -19.25
C ARG A 70 -2.87 -6.63 -19.67
N SER A 71 -3.92 -6.49 -18.87
CA SER A 71 -5.04 -5.58 -19.14
C SER A 71 -4.75 -4.12 -18.79
N LEU A 72 -3.66 -3.84 -18.07
CA LEU A 72 -3.27 -2.47 -17.74
C LEU A 72 -2.65 -1.75 -18.94
N PRO A 73 -2.98 -0.46 -19.16
CA PRO A 73 -2.45 0.30 -20.29
C PRO A 73 -0.95 0.54 -20.14
N GLY A 74 -0.17 -0.04 -21.05
CA GLY A 74 1.28 0.09 -21.06
C GLY A 74 1.76 1.55 -21.06
N GLY A 75 2.84 1.81 -20.33
CA GLY A 75 3.59 3.06 -20.39
C GLY A 75 3.20 4.13 -19.36
N HIS A 76 1.92 4.24 -18.99
CA HIS A 76 1.47 5.24 -17.99
C HIS A 76 1.15 4.64 -16.64
N THR A 77 1.00 3.33 -16.54
CA THR A 77 0.76 2.63 -15.27
C THR A 77 1.94 1.78 -14.87
N GLY A 78 2.13 1.61 -13.56
CA GLY A 78 3.03 0.61 -12.99
C GLY A 78 2.44 -0.03 -11.75
N LEU A 79 2.85 -1.27 -11.49
CA LEU A 79 2.44 -2.04 -10.32
C LEU A 79 3.65 -2.33 -9.43
N TRP A 80 3.45 -2.20 -8.13
CA TRP A 80 4.42 -2.59 -7.10
C TRP A 80 3.76 -3.54 -6.12
N SER A 81 4.43 -4.65 -5.82
CA SER A 81 4.05 -5.53 -4.72
C SER A 81 4.91 -5.23 -3.49
N HIS A 82 4.25 -5.12 -2.34
CA HIS A 82 4.92 -4.93 -1.06
C HIS A 82 4.48 -6.03 -0.11
N ARG A 83 5.45 -6.69 0.54
CA ARG A 83 5.19 -7.68 1.59
C ARG A 83 5.70 -7.13 2.91
N ILE A 84 4.78 -6.94 3.85
CA ILE A 84 5.11 -6.48 5.20
C ILE A 84 4.98 -7.66 6.14
N ARG A 85 6.08 -8.01 6.83
CA ARG A 85 6.09 -9.06 7.85
C ARG A 85 6.00 -8.41 9.22
N ARG A 86 4.83 -8.45 9.85
CA ARG A 86 4.59 -7.84 11.17
C ARG A 86 4.46 -8.87 12.27
N ARG A 87 4.87 -8.49 13.48
CA ARG A 87 4.54 -9.25 14.68
C ARG A 87 3.03 -9.14 14.90
N VAL A 88 2.40 -10.25 15.20
CA VAL A 88 0.98 -10.30 15.57
C VAL A 88 0.84 -11.08 16.86
N THR A 89 -0.28 -10.88 17.53
CA THR A 89 -0.74 -11.71 18.64
C THR A 89 -2.18 -12.05 18.34
N ASP A 90 -2.55 -13.31 18.50
CA ASP A 90 -3.92 -13.76 18.28
C ASP A 90 -4.44 -14.45 19.55
N HIS A 91 -5.65 -14.10 19.93
CA HIS A 91 -6.33 -14.60 21.12
C HIS A 91 -7.84 -14.44 20.97
N PHE A 92 -8.59 -15.54 21.00
CA PHE A 92 -10.04 -15.47 21.07
C PHE A 92 -10.45 -15.05 22.49
N ALA A 93 -10.99 -13.83 22.61
CA ALA A 93 -11.49 -13.29 23.88
C ALA A 93 -12.90 -13.79 24.26
N THR A 94 -13.39 -14.85 23.61
CA THR A 94 -14.76 -15.35 23.82
C THR A 94 -14.84 -16.15 25.11
N PRO A 95 -15.78 -15.85 26.03
CA PRO A 95 -15.98 -16.68 27.21
C PRO A 95 -16.49 -18.06 26.78
N TYR A 96 -15.80 -19.10 27.23
CA TYR A 96 -16.19 -20.48 26.97
C TYR A 96 -17.15 -20.96 28.05
N GLY A 97 -18.37 -21.36 27.69
CA GLY A 97 -19.38 -21.81 28.67
C GLY A 97 -19.02 -23.13 29.37
N ASN A 98 -18.04 -23.88 28.87
CA ASN A 98 -17.55 -25.12 29.45
C ASN A 98 -16.16 -24.91 30.07
N ARG A 99 -16.00 -25.26 31.35
CA ARG A 99 -14.74 -25.13 32.10
C ARG A 99 -13.55 -25.83 31.44
N PHE A 100 -13.77 -27.01 30.85
CA PHE A 100 -12.71 -27.72 30.12
C PHE A 100 -12.23 -26.91 28.91
N CYS A 101 -13.16 -26.34 28.14
CA CYS A 101 -12.81 -25.52 26.97
C CYS A 101 -12.06 -24.26 27.37
N GLU A 102 -12.45 -23.62 28.49
CA GLU A 102 -11.76 -22.46 29.04
C GLU A 102 -10.32 -22.78 29.48
N GLU A 103 -10.15 -23.90 30.20
CA GLU A 103 -8.83 -24.36 30.63
C GLU A 103 -7.94 -24.74 29.44
N LEU A 104 -8.52 -25.43 28.44
CA LEU A 104 -7.82 -25.79 27.20
C LEU A 104 -7.36 -24.53 26.46
N ALA A 105 -8.25 -23.56 26.25
CA ALA A 105 -7.91 -22.31 25.57
C ALA A 105 -6.82 -21.56 26.33
N THR A 106 -6.92 -21.47 27.66
CA THR A 106 -5.92 -20.81 28.51
C THR A 106 -4.54 -21.42 28.34
N ARG A 107 -4.45 -22.76 28.45
CA ARG A 107 -3.17 -23.49 28.28
C ARG A 107 -2.64 -23.38 26.85
N TYR A 108 -3.50 -23.46 25.86
CA TYR A 108 -3.13 -23.32 24.45
C TYR A 108 -2.52 -21.95 24.17
N TYR A 109 -3.17 -20.86 24.61
CA TYR A 109 -2.62 -19.51 24.42
C TYR A 109 -1.38 -19.22 25.25
N ALA A 110 -1.30 -19.77 26.47
CA ALA A 110 -0.09 -19.70 27.28
C ALA A 110 1.10 -20.40 26.60
N SER A 111 0.86 -21.44 25.80
CA SER A 111 1.94 -22.13 25.06
C SER A 111 2.63 -21.23 24.01
N PHE A 112 1.97 -20.14 23.58
CA PHE A 112 2.56 -19.15 22.68
C PHE A 112 3.40 -18.08 23.40
N ALA A 113 3.47 -18.10 24.73
CA ALA A 113 4.33 -17.20 25.48
C ALA A 113 5.80 -17.36 25.04
N GLY A 114 6.41 -16.27 24.58
CA GLY A 114 7.77 -16.27 24.02
C GLY A 114 7.87 -16.64 22.53
N TYR A 115 6.79 -17.14 21.91
CA TYR A 115 6.77 -17.39 20.47
C TYR A 115 6.47 -16.09 19.71
N ARG A 116 7.35 -15.74 18.76
CA ARG A 116 7.16 -14.56 17.91
C ARG A 116 6.25 -14.91 16.73
N MET A 117 4.95 -14.85 16.95
CA MET A 117 3.97 -14.94 15.86
C MET A 117 4.19 -13.81 14.84
N MET A 118 4.21 -14.17 13.56
CA MET A 118 4.41 -13.24 12.45
C MET A 118 3.32 -13.45 11.40
N ALA A 119 2.70 -12.37 10.95
CA ALA A 119 1.81 -12.40 9.80
C ALA A 119 2.47 -11.70 8.61
N ASN A 120 2.24 -12.25 7.41
CA ASN A 120 2.57 -11.58 6.16
C ASN A 120 1.34 -10.82 5.68
N GLU A 121 1.49 -9.52 5.47
CA GLU A 121 0.50 -8.70 4.80
C GLU A 121 0.98 -8.37 3.40
N LEU A 122 0.10 -8.54 2.43
CA LEU A 122 0.36 -8.29 1.02
C LEU A 122 -0.31 -6.99 0.64
N TYR A 123 0.45 -6.10 0.02
CA TYR A 123 -0.06 -4.86 -0.53
C TYR A 123 0.31 -4.78 -2.00
N LEU A 124 -0.62 -4.29 -2.80
CA LEU A 124 -0.42 -3.97 -4.20
C LEU A 124 -0.62 -2.47 -4.38
N THR A 125 0.34 -1.82 -5.02
CA THR A 125 0.30 -0.40 -5.30
C THR A 125 0.22 -0.21 -6.81
N LEU A 126 -0.81 0.49 -7.27
CA LEU A 126 -0.91 0.99 -8.63
C LEU A 126 -0.41 2.43 -8.66
N VAL A 127 0.45 2.74 -9.63
CA VAL A 127 0.93 4.10 -9.89
C VAL A 127 0.53 4.50 -11.29
N TYR A 128 -0.13 5.65 -11.43
CA TYR A 128 -0.43 6.30 -12.69
C TYR A 128 0.47 7.53 -12.88
N ARG A 129 1.10 7.62 -14.04
CA ARG A 129 2.06 8.65 -14.44
C ARG A 129 1.53 9.41 -15.67
N PRO A 130 0.82 10.54 -15.48
CA PRO A 130 0.37 11.38 -16.58
C PRO A 130 1.53 11.88 -17.46
N HIS A 131 2.68 12.17 -16.83
CA HIS A 131 3.89 12.68 -17.49
C HIS A 131 5.06 11.71 -17.32
N ARG A 132 5.09 10.66 -18.15
CA ARG A 132 6.06 9.57 -18.06
C ARG A 132 7.52 10.02 -18.28
N THR A 133 7.77 10.92 -19.23
CA THR A 133 9.13 11.34 -19.60
C THR A 133 9.61 12.50 -18.73
N ARG A 134 10.91 12.53 -18.42
CA ARG A 134 11.54 13.69 -17.73
C ARG A 134 11.29 14.98 -18.51
N LEU A 135 11.39 14.92 -19.83
CA LEU A 135 11.15 16.07 -20.70
C LEU A 135 9.69 16.56 -20.61
N GLY A 136 8.70 15.66 -20.66
CA GLY A 136 7.29 16.00 -20.46
C GLY A 136 7.03 16.61 -19.08
N ARG A 137 7.72 16.12 -18.04
CA ARG A 137 7.69 16.72 -16.69
C ARG A 137 8.27 18.14 -16.66
N PHE A 138 9.43 18.38 -17.25
CA PHE A 138 10.01 19.72 -17.30
C PHE A 138 9.12 20.70 -18.06
N PHE A 139 8.54 20.30 -19.20
CA PHE A 139 7.58 21.13 -19.91
C PHE A 139 6.31 21.40 -19.10
N SER A 140 5.81 20.39 -18.36
CA SER A 140 4.66 20.55 -17.48
C SER A 140 4.92 21.59 -16.38
N GLN A 141 6.11 21.60 -15.79
CA GLN A 141 6.49 22.52 -14.72
C GLN A 141 6.86 23.92 -15.22
N ALA A 142 7.46 24.02 -16.43
CA ALA A 142 7.87 25.29 -17.03
C ALA A 142 6.68 26.08 -17.62
N ALA A 143 5.59 25.40 -17.99
CA ALA A 143 4.38 26.07 -18.42
C ALA A 143 3.77 26.86 -17.24
N ARG A 144 3.51 28.16 -17.42
CA ARG A 144 2.66 28.95 -16.49
C ARG A 144 1.25 28.37 -16.51
N ARG A 145 0.95 27.44 -15.61
CA ARG A 145 -0.37 26.83 -15.47
C ARG A 145 -1.26 27.68 -14.60
N THR A 146 -2.50 27.89 -15.05
CA THR A 146 -3.49 28.51 -14.18
C THR A 146 -3.94 27.51 -13.10
N PRO A 147 -4.43 27.96 -11.94
CA PRO A 147 -5.04 27.06 -10.97
C PRO A 147 -6.20 26.23 -11.54
N ALA A 148 -6.88 26.74 -12.58
CA ALA A 148 -7.94 26.02 -13.27
C ALA A 148 -7.39 24.84 -14.09
N ASP A 149 -6.28 25.03 -14.81
CA ASP A 149 -5.62 23.96 -15.56
C ASP A 149 -5.15 22.83 -14.63
N ILE A 150 -4.53 23.17 -13.50
CA ILE A 150 -4.07 22.19 -12.51
C ILE A 150 -5.24 21.34 -11.98
N ARG A 151 -6.38 21.98 -11.69
CA ARG A 151 -7.58 21.27 -11.24
C ARG A 151 -8.16 20.36 -12.33
N ARG A 152 -8.15 20.79 -13.59
CA ARG A 152 -8.60 19.97 -14.72
C ARG A 152 -7.71 18.73 -14.88
N ASP A 153 -6.39 18.91 -14.94
CA ASP A 153 -5.44 17.81 -15.08
C ASP A 153 -5.57 16.81 -13.92
N GLN A 154 -5.76 17.31 -12.70
CA GLN A 154 -6.00 16.47 -11.53
C GLN A 154 -7.32 15.70 -11.66
N HIS A 155 -8.40 16.34 -12.10
CA HIS A 155 -9.68 15.69 -12.29
C HIS A 155 -9.60 14.57 -13.35
N GLU A 156 -8.92 14.81 -14.47
CA GLU A 156 -8.67 13.80 -15.49
C GLU A 156 -7.84 12.63 -14.95
N ALA A 157 -6.77 12.91 -14.21
CA ALA A 157 -5.95 11.88 -13.60
C ALA A 157 -6.73 11.03 -12.59
N LEU A 158 -7.61 11.65 -11.79
CA LEU A 158 -8.48 10.95 -10.86
C LEU A 158 -9.51 10.07 -11.59
N LYS A 159 -10.03 10.52 -12.73
CA LYS A 159 -10.93 9.71 -13.56
C LYS A 159 -10.23 8.44 -14.05
N VAL A 160 -9.03 8.57 -14.62
CA VAL A 160 -8.22 7.41 -15.06
C VAL A 160 -7.89 6.49 -13.88
N MET A 161 -7.50 7.06 -12.73
CA MET A 161 -7.25 6.27 -11.52
C MET A 161 -8.48 5.50 -11.03
N ALA A 162 -9.68 6.08 -11.14
CA ALA A 162 -10.92 5.41 -10.78
C ALA A 162 -11.22 4.24 -11.73
N GLU A 163 -11.03 4.43 -13.03
CA GLU A 163 -11.20 3.37 -14.04
C GLU A 163 -10.23 2.20 -13.80
N LEU A 164 -8.94 2.49 -13.59
CA LEU A 164 -7.94 1.47 -13.30
C LEU A 164 -8.19 0.75 -11.97
N ALA A 165 -8.69 1.48 -10.97
CA ALA A 165 -9.04 0.89 -9.68
C ALA A 165 -10.24 -0.04 -9.80
N ALA A 166 -11.29 0.34 -10.54
CA ALA A 166 -12.46 -0.50 -10.77
C ALA A 166 -12.07 -1.81 -11.48
N GLN A 167 -11.16 -1.73 -12.45
CA GLN A 167 -10.60 -2.91 -13.12
C GLN A 167 -9.87 -3.83 -12.13
N LEU A 168 -9.07 -3.27 -11.21
CA LEU A 168 -8.33 -4.05 -10.21
C LEU A 168 -9.23 -4.68 -9.15
N GLU A 169 -10.31 -4.00 -8.77
CA GLU A 169 -11.30 -4.47 -7.79
C GLU A 169 -12.27 -5.52 -8.36
N SER A 170 -12.33 -5.67 -9.69
CA SER A 170 -13.15 -6.68 -10.36
C SER A 170 -12.51 -8.06 -10.51
N VAL A 171 -11.23 -8.20 -10.17
CA VAL A 171 -10.43 -9.42 -10.33
C VAL A 171 -10.36 -10.25 -9.05
#